data_AF-A0A3E0PI19-F1
#
_entry.id   AF-A0A3E0PI19-F1
#
_cell.length_a   1.000
_cell.length_b   1.000
_cell.length_c   1.000
_cell.angle_alpha   90.00
_cell.angle_beta   90.00
_cell.angle_gamma   90.00
#
_symmetry.space_group_name_H-M   'P 1'
#
loop_
_entity.id
_entity.type
_entity.pdbx_description
1 polymer ?
#
loop_
_entity_poly.entity_id
_entity_poly.type
_entity_poly.pdbx_seq_one_letter_code
_entity_poly.pdbx_strand_id
1 'polypeptide(L)'
;MTNLSRAKLAAAALSVSLIACILVFAPSPTSIAFAELVPEPTPTPEAAFDQEAAIAKIRESIKGRENEPAGKVFKNVENLSEMPAGRLLAVMQFGYSRSLGVDCTHCHSAENFASEAKPQKQIARDMHVMMGKITGEMLGKMESLGGRQAIVNCTTCHRGQIKPATNLQPN
;
A
#
# COMPACT_ATOMS: atom_id res chain seq x y z
N MET A 1 42.43 3.74 -75.25
CA MET A 1 42.05 2.37 -75.67
C MET A 1 40.78 2.03 -74.89
N THR A 2 39.61 2.47 -75.35
CA THR A 2 38.68 1.83 -76.31
C THR A 2 37.59 1.00 -75.62
N ASN A 3 36.36 1.53 -75.70
CA ASN A 3 35.05 0.91 -75.90
C ASN A 3 34.62 -0.29 -75.04
N LEU A 4 33.49 -0.27 -74.31
CA LEU A 4 32.08 -0.06 -74.74
C LEU A 4 31.54 -1.18 -75.66
N SER A 5 30.66 -2.00 -75.11
CA SER A 5 29.66 -2.81 -75.84
C SER A 5 28.41 -2.89 -74.95
N ARG A 6 27.39 -2.05 -75.12
CA ARG A 6 26.20 -2.20 -76.01
C ARG A 6 25.54 -3.59 -75.88
N ALA A 7 24.54 -3.73 -75.02
CA ALA A 7 23.11 -3.44 -75.25
C ALA A 7 22.35 -4.54 -75.99
N LYS A 8 21.32 -5.10 -75.33
CA LYS A 8 20.08 -5.54 -75.97
C LYS A 8 18.89 -5.11 -75.08
N LEU A 9 18.11 -4.17 -75.61
CA LEU A 9 16.74 -3.90 -75.20
C LEU A 9 15.78 -4.90 -75.84
N ALA A 10 14.66 -5.16 -75.16
CA ALA A 10 13.30 -5.48 -75.62
C ALA A 10 12.72 -6.56 -74.69
N ALA A 11 11.46 -6.59 -74.27
CA ALA A 11 10.31 -5.70 -74.33
C ALA A 11 9.27 -6.34 -73.37
N ALA A 12 8.33 -5.54 -72.88
CA ALA A 12 7.32 -5.94 -71.91
C ALA A 12 6.34 -7.02 -72.42
N ALA A 13 5.83 -7.85 -71.49
CA ALA A 13 4.51 -8.45 -71.59
C ALA A 13 3.90 -8.63 -70.18
N LEU A 14 2.83 -7.87 -69.92
CA LEU A 14 1.92 -8.06 -68.78
C LEU A 14 1.24 -9.43 -68.88
N SER A 15 1.03 -10.12 -67.74
CA SER A 15 -0.31 -10.64 -67.38
C SER A 15 -0.35 -11.40 -66.04
N VAL A 16 -1.30 -10.97 -65.21
CA VAL A 16 -2.20 -11.78 -64.36
C VAL A 16 -1.68 -12.27 -62.99
N SER A 17 -2.20 -11.57 -61.98
CA SER A 17 -2.73 -12.05 -60.70
C SER A 17 -1.90 -12.99 -59.84
N LEU A 18 -1.32 -12.43 -58.77
CA LEU A 18 -1.36 -13.07 -57.46
C LEU A 18 -1.88 -12.06 -56.42
N ILE A 19 -3.20 -12.04 -56.30
CA ILE A 19 -3.91 -11.48 -55.15
C ILE A 19 -3.62 -12.37 -53.94
N ALA A 20 -3.62 -11.75 -52.76
CA ALA A 20 -3.65 -12.34 -51.42
C ALA A 20 -2.29 -12.67 -50.78
N CYS A 21 -1.62 -11.63 -50.27
CA CYS A 21 -0.95 -11.75 -48.98
C CYS A 21 -0.89 -10.40 -48.26
N ILE A 22 -2.04 -9.79 -48.01
CA ILE A 22 -2.18 -8.81 -46.91
C ILE A 22 -2.67 -9.65 -45.72
N LEU A 23 -1.73 -10.27 -45.01
CA LEU A 23 -2.00 -10.77 -43.68
C LEU A 23 -2.28 -9.55 -42.80
N VAL A 24 -3.55 -9.45 -42.46
CA VAL A 24 -4.15 -8.48 -41.54
C VAL A 24 -3.39 -8.54 -40.21
N PHE A 25 -2.41 -7.65 -40.03
CA PHE A 25 -1.94 -7.27 -38.69
C PHE A 25 -2.95 -6.27 -38.11
N ALA A 26 -4.11 -6.78 -37.72
CA ALA A 26 -4.99 -6.04 -36.83
C ALA A 26 -4.34 -6.07 -35.44
N PRO A 27 -4.02 -4.92 -34.82
CA PRO A 27 -3.68 -4.93 -33.40
C PRO A 27 -4.93 -5.38 -32.65
N SER A 28 -4.84 -6.55 -32.02
CA SER A 28 -5.83 -6.97 -31.03
C SER A 28 -5.98 -5.82 -30.03
N PRO A 29 -7.19 -5.32 -29.75
CA PRO A 29 -7.36 -4.44 -28.61
C PRO A 29 -7.08 -5.30 -27.39
N THR A 30 -5.88 -5.20 -26.82
CA THR A 30 -5.64 -5.58 -25.43
C THR A 30 -6.47 -4.63 -24.60
N SER A 31 -7.75 -4.97 -24.42
CA SER A 31 -8.57 -4.42 -23.36
C SER A 31 -7.83 -4.73 -22.07
N ILE A 32 -7.10 -3.75 -21.56
CA ILE A 32 -6.71 -3.73 -20.16
C ILE A 32 -8.05 -3.63 -19.42
N ALA A 33 -8.58 -4.79 -19.04
CA ALA A 33 -9.66 -4.84 -18.09
C ALA A 33 -9.12 -4.17 -16.83
N PHE A 34 -9.54 -2.93 -16.58
CA PHE A 34 -9.48 -2.37 -15.25
C PHE A 34 -10.33 -3.32 -14.41
N ALA A 35 -9.66 -4.17 -13.63
CA ALA A 35 -10.34 -4.97 -12.62
C ALA A 35 -11.20 -3.98 -11.83
N GLU A 36 -12.51 -4.16 -11.93
CA GLU A 36 -13.47 -3.34 -11.23
C GLU A 36 -13.10 -3.45 -9.75
N LEU A 37 -12.63 -2.34 -9.17
CA LEU A 37 -12.26 -2.28 -7.77
C LEU A 37 -13.51 -2.67 -6.98
N VAL A 38 -13.56 -3.91 -6.51
CA VAL A 38 -14.64 -4.37 -5.65
C VAL A 38 -14.66 -3.38 -4.48
N PRO A 39 -15.75 -2.62 -4.30
CA PRO A 39 -15.81 -1.66 -3.22
C PRO A 39 -15.71 -2.44 -1.91
N GLU A 40 -14.54 -2.36 -1.27
CA GLU A 40 -14.37 -2.90 0.09
C GLU A 40 -15.52 -2.37 0.96
N PRO A 41 -16.16 -3.24 1.76
CA PRO A 41 -17.24 -2.83 2.64
C PRO A 41 -16.74 -1.71 3.55
N THR A 42 -17.53 -0.65 3.67
CA THR A 42 -17.31 0.37 4.70
C THR A 42 -17.24 -0.35 6.04
N PRO A 43 -16.20 -0.14 6.87
CA PRO A 43 -16.14 -0.85 8.14
C PRO A 43 -17.32 -0.42 8.97
N THR A 44 -18.21 -1.37 9.24
CA THR A 44 -19.20 -1.23 10.29
C THR A 44 -18.44 -1.41 11.60
N PRO A 45 -18.37 -0.38 12.46
CA PRO A 45 -17.93 -0.59 13.84
C PRO A 45 -18.75 -1.73 14.42
N GLU A 46 -18.10 -2.66 15.11
CA GLU A 46 -18.83 -3.62 15.93
C GLU A 46 -19.71 -2.81 16.92
N ALA A 47 -20.97 -3.21 17.13
CA ALA A 47 -21.95 -2.41 17.85
C ALA A 47 -21.37 -1.79 19.15
N ALA A 48 -21.53 -0.47 19.28
CA ALA A 48 -21.10 0.36 20.42
C ALA A 48 -19.83 -0.10 21.17
N PHE A 49 -18.71 -0.26 20.46
CA PHE A 49 -17.42 -0.45 21.13
C PHE A 49 -17.00 0.83 21.88
N ASP A 50 -16.88 0.75 23.20
CA ASP A 50 -16.32 1.82 24.02
C ASP A 50 -14.78 1.72 24.03
N GLN A 51 -14.17 2.46 23.09
CA GLN A 51 -12.72 2.52 22.98
C GLN A 51 -12.05 3.15 24.20
N GLU A 52 -12.68 4.12 24.86
CA GLU A 52 -12.08 4.79 26.02
C GLU A 52 -12.03 3.85 27.22
N ALA A 53 -13.12 3.12 27.49
CA ALA A 53 -13.17 2.10 28.52
C ALA A 53 -12.19 0.94 28.22
N ALA A 54 -12.08 0.51 26.95
CA ALA A 54 -11.12 -0.51 26.56
C ALA A 54 -9.67 -0.07 26.84
N ILE A 55 -9.32 1.18 26.50
CA ILE A 55 -7.99 1.75 26.78
C ILE A 55 -7.74 1.84 28.28
N ALA A 56 -8.72 2.29 29.06
CA ALA A 56 -8.60 2.35 30.52
C ALA A 56 -8.36 0.96 31.13
N LYS A 57 -9.09 -0.05 30.67
CA LYS A 57 -8.92 -1.45 31.10
C LYS A 57 -7.53 -1.99 30.75
N ILE A 58 -7.03 -1.70 29.54
CA ILE A 58 -5.68 -2.12 29.14
C ILE A 58 -4.63 -1.41 30.01
N ARG A 59 -4.76 -0.11 30.25
CA ARG A 59 -3.84 0.65 31.13
C ARG A 59 -3.76 0.06 32.52
N GLU A 60 -4.90 -0.27 33.13
CA GLU A 60 -4.91 -0.91 34.45
C GLU A 60 -4.25 -2.30 34.39
N SER A 61 -4.48 -3.09 33.33
CA SER A 61 -3.87 -4.42 33.19
C SER A 61 -2.34 -4.42 33.06
N ILE A 62 -1.75 -3.30 32.65
CA ILE A 62 -0.29 -3.14 32.51
C ILE A 62 0.34 -2.28 33.59
N LYS A 63 -0.41 -1.94 34.65
CA LYS A 63 0.06 -1.06 35.71
C LYS A 63 1.33 -1.59 36.37
N GLY A 64 2.36 -0.75 36.43
CA GLY A 64 3.70 -1.11 36.92
C GLY A 64 4.58 -1.86 35.91
N ARG A 65 4.06 -2.18 34.73
CA ARG A 65 4.76 -2.88 33.63
C ARG A 65 4.81 -2.04 32.35
N GLU A 66 4.48 -0.75 32.42
CA GLU A 66 4.35 0.14 31.27
C GLU A 66 5.66 0.31 30.50
N ASN A 67 6.79 0.20 31.22
CA ASN A 67 8.14 0.33 30.67
C ASN A 67 8.76 -1.01 30.26
N GLU A 68 8.11 -2.15 30.54
CA GLU A 68 8.58 -3.44 30.04
C GLU A 68 8.39 -3.53 28.52
N PRO A 69 9.24 -4.29 27.81
CA PRO A 69 9.03 -4.59 26.39
C PRO A 69 7.63 -5.14 26.15
N ALA A 70 6.93 -4.59 25.16
CA ALA A 70 5.57 -4.93 24.85
C ALA A 70 5.37 -6.42 24.52
N GLY A 71 6.36 -7.07 23.92
CA GLY A 71 6.36 -8.52 23.67
C GLY A 71 6.37 -9.39 24.93
N LYS A 72 6.76 -8.83 26.09
CA LYS A 72 6.67 -9.50 27.41
C LYS A 72 5.34 -9.25 28.12
N VAL A 73 4.67 -8.16 27.80
CA VAL A 73 3.41 -7.74 28.45
C VAL A 73 2.20 -8.23 27.69
N PHE A 74 2.23 -8.14 26.36
CA PHE A 74 1.16 -8.52 25.46
C PHE A 74 1.52 -9.75 24.63
N LYS A 75 0.49 -10.41 24.11
CA LYS A 75 0.65 -11.57 23.21
C LYS A 75 0.64 -11.10 21.76
N ASN A 76 1.41 -11.78 20.92
CA ASN A 76 1.40 -11.59 19.47
C ASN A 76 1.73 -10.15 19.03
N VAL A 77 2.80 -9.60 19.61
CA VAL A 77 3.42 -8.34 19.18
C VAL A 77 4.68 -8.68 18.40
N GLU A 78 4.70 -8.34 17.11
CA GLU A 78 5.83 -8.64 16.21
C GLU A 78 6.76 -7.42 16.09
N ASN A 79 6.64 -6.61 15.03
CA ASN A 79 7.52 -5.48 14.68
C ASN A 79 7.69 -4.41 15.79
N LEU A 80 6.84 -4.43 16.82
CA LEU A 80 6.81 -3.47 17.92
C LEU A 80 7.08 -4.14 19.28
N SER A 81 7.67 -5.34 19.32
CA SER A 81 7.86 -6.11 20.57
C SER A 81 8.76 -5.42 21.60
N GLU A 82 9.78 -4.71 21.13
CA GLU A 82 10.81 -4.15 21.99
C GLU A 82 10.43 -2.81 22.62
N MET A 83 9.39 -2.14 22.10
CA MET A 83 8.99 -0.85 22.66
C MET A 83 8.28 -1.02 24.01
N PRO A 84 8.28 0.01 24.88
CA PRO A 84 7.52 -0.02 26.13
C PRO A 84 6.05 -0.35 25.91
N ALA A 85 5.47 -1.21 26.75
CA ALA A 85 4.06 -1.60 26.67
C ALA A 85 3.09 -0.41 26.70
N GLY A 86 3.36 0.60 27.54
CA GLY A 86 2.57 1.84 27.57
C GLY A 86 2.68 2.63 26.26
N ARG A 87 3.87 2.62 25.63
CA ARG A 87 4.08 3.26 24.33
C ARG A 87 3.35 2.51 23.21
N LEU A 88 3.32 1.19 23.24
CA LEU A 88 2.56 0.40 22.26
C LEU A 88 1.09 0.79 22.27
N LEU A 89 0.46 0.89 23.45
CA LEU A 89 -0.94 1.30 23.56
C LEU A 89 -1.17 2.71 23.00
N ALA A 90 -0.27 3.66 23.29
CA ALA A 90 -0.33 5.00 22.72
C ALA A 90 -0.20 5.00 21.19
N VAL A 91 0.65 4.15 20.63
CA VAL A 91 0.80 3.98 19.18
C VAL A 91 -0.48 3.41 18.56
N MET A 92 -1.14 2.44 19.19
CA MET A 92 -2.43 1.91 18.71
C MET A 92 -3.52 2.99 18.70
N GLN A 93 -3.62 3.76 19.78
CA GLN A 93 -4.62 4.82 19.91
C GLN A 93 -4.36 6.00 18.94
N PHE A 94 -3.15 6.56 18.97
CA PHE A 94 -2.85 7.81 18.30
C PHE A 94 -2.18 7.64 16.93
N GLY A 95 -1.39 6.58 16.77
CA GLY A 95 -0.68 6.30 15.52
C GLY A 95 -1.54 5.57 14.50
N TYR A 96 -2.30 4.56 14.92
CA TYR A 96 -3.15 3.76 14.03
C TYR A 96 -4.59 4.28 13.97
N SER A 97 -5.36 4.13 15.06
CA SER A 97 -6.80 4.44 15.10
C SER A 97 -7.11 5.85 14.56
N ARG A 98 -6.48 6.89 15.14
CA ARG A 98 -6.70 8.28 14.68
C ARG A 98 -6.22 8.56 13.25
N SER A 99 -5.11 7.95 12.82
CA SER A 99 -4.59 8.18 11.47
C SER A 99 -5.49 7.61 10.38
N LEU A 100 -6.17 6.51 10.67
CA LEU A 100 -7.08 5.83 9.74
C LEU A 100 -8.54 6.28 9.91
N GLY A 101 -8.87 6.99 10.99
CA GLY A 101 -10.25 7.43 11.28
C GLY A 101 -11.16 6.28 11.71
N VAL A 102 -10.60 5.28 12.41
CA VAL A 102 -11.30 4.06 12.83
C VAL A 102 -11.12 3.81 14.31
N ASP A 103 -11.93 2.94 14.90
CA ASP A 103 -11.71 2.43 16.25
C ASP A 103 -10.82 1.16 16.28
N CYS A 104 -10.50 0.68 17.48
CA CYS A 104 -9.68 -0.51 17.68
C CYS A 104 -10.28 -1.79 17.04
N THR A 105 -11.60 -1.89 16.97
CA THR A 105 -12.29 -3.08 16.42
C THR A 105 -12.11 -3.19 14.92
N HIS A 106 -11.69 -2.12 14.22
CA HIS A 106 -11.35 -2.22 12.80
C HIS A 106 -10.27 -3.27 12.54
N CYS A 107 -9.22 -3.31 13.38
CA CYS A 107 -8.11 -4.25 13.25
C CYS A 107 -8.14 -5.40 14.27
N HIS A 108 -8.80 -5.23 15.42
CA HIS A 108 -8.80 -6.22 16.49
C HIS A 108 -10.20 -6.80 16.73
N SER A 109 -10.24 -7.99 17.34
CA SER A 109 -11.45 -8.47 18.02
C SER A 109 -11.52 -7.82 19.41
N ALA A 110 -12.70 -7.32 19.80
CA ALA A 110 -12.90 -6.70 21.12
C ALA A 110 -12.64 -7.67 22.29
N GLU A 111 -12.86 -8.97 22.07
CA GLU A 111 -12.64 -10.02 23.08
C GLU A 111 -11.17 -10.47 23.15
N ASN A 112 -10.44 -10.39 22.02
CA ASN A 112 -9.07 -10.86 21.93
C ASN A 112 -8.21 -10.02 20.97
N PHE A 113 -7.51 -9.03 21.52
CA PHE A 113 -6.58 -8.16 20.78
C PHE A 113 -5.41 -8.91 20.12
N ALA A 114 -5.03 -10.08 20.64
CA ALA A 114 -3.96 -10.89 20.06
C ALA A 114 -4.44 -11.71 18.84
N SER A 115 -5.75 -11.80 18.60
CA SER A 115 -6.32 -12.52 17.45
C SER A 115 -5.84 -11.95 16.11
N GLU A 116 -5.77 -12.84 15.12
CA GLU A 116 -5.47 -12.56 13.71
C GLU A 116 -6.68 -12.76 12.80
N ALA A 117 -7.87 -12.93 13.39
CA ALA A 117 -9.11 -13.19 12.63
C ALA A 117 -9.48 -12.04 11.67
N LYS A 118 -8.99 -10.83 11.93
CA LYS A 118 -9.23 -9.65 11.08
C LYS A 118 -8.00 -9.39 10.19
N PRO A 119 -8.12 -9.49 8.85
CA PRO A 119 -6.98 -9.30 7.95
C PRO A 119 -6.35 -7.90 8.03
N GLN A 120 -7.12 -6.89 8.46
CA GLN A 120 -6.66 -5.52 8.66
C GLN A 120 -5.45 -5.42 9.59
N LYS A 121 -5.31 -6.35 10.56
CA LYS A 121 -4.17 -6.39 11.47
C LYS A 121 -2.85 -6.71 10.74
N GLN A 122 -2.86 -7.70 9.86
CA GLN A 122 -1.67 -8.02 9.04
C GLN A 122 -1.37 -6.88 8.06
N ILE A 123 -2.39 -6.31 7.41
CA ILE A 123 -2.21 -5.16 6.52
C ILE A 123 -1.54 -3.99 7.27
N ALA A 124 -1.96 -3.70 8.50
CA ALA A 124 -1.35 -2.66 9.32
C ALA A 124 0.11 -2.95 9.70
N ARG A 125 0.49 -4.23 9.90
CA ARG A 125 1.89 -4.64 10.11
C ARG A 125 2.73 -4.40 8.85
N ASP A 126 2.22 -4.78 7.68
CA ASP A 126 2.92 -4.60 6.41
C ASP A 126 3.11 -3.10 6.10
N MET A 127 2.07 -2.29 6.34
CA MET A 127 2.14 -0.84 6.21
C MET A 127 3.16 -0.19 7.16
N HIS A 128 3.31 -0.72 8.38
CA HIS A 128 4.33 -0.26 9.31
C HIS A 128 5.74 -0.51 8.77
N VAL A 129 5.99 -1.70 8.22
CA VAL A 129 7.28 -2.04 7.59
C VAL A 129 7.54 -1.13 6.39
N MET A 130 6.55 -0.91 5.53
CA MET A 130 6.65 0.00 4.39
C MET A 130 7.01 1.43 4.84
N MET A 131 6.31 1.96 5.85
CA MET A 131 6.58 3.28 6.43
C MET A 131 8.01 3.40 6.97
N GLY A 132 8.50 2.35 7.65
CA GLY A 132 9.88 2.28 8.14
C GLY A 132 10.90 2.34 6.99
N LYS A 133 10.65 1.61 5.89
CA LYS A 133 11.49 1.66 4.69
C LYS A 133 11.48 3.04 4.02
N ILE A 134 10.31 3.67 3.88
CA ILE A 134 10.22 5.03 3.32
C ILE A 134 11.05 6.00 4.15
N THR A 135 10.86 5.98 5.47
CA THR A 135 11.56 6.91 6.37
C THR A 135 13.07 6.63 6.41
N GLY A 136 13.48 5.38 6.61
CA GLY A 136 14.89 5.03 6.83
C GLY A 136 15.70 4.88 5.54
N GLU A 137 15.14 4.24 4.53
CA GLU A 137 15.90 3.85 3.32
C GLU A 137 15.77 4.85 2.17
N MET A 138 14.68 5.61 2.11
CA MET A 138 14.48 6.62 1.06
C MET A 138 14.74 8.03 1.58
N LEU A 139 13.96 8.48 2.57
CA LEU A 139 14.09 9.83 3.11
C LEU A 139 15.40 10.01 3.88
N GLY A 140 15.75 9.06 4.76
CA GLY A 140 16.96 9.12 5.56
C GLY A 140 18.27 9.15 4.76
N LYS A 141 18.24 8.69 3.50
CA LYS A 141 19.40 8.69 2.59
C LYS A 141 19.38 9.83 1.57
N MET A 142 18.37 10.70 1.62
CA MET A 142 18.19 11.77 0.63
C MET A 142 19.04 12.98 0.99
N GLU A 143 20.19 13.14 0.33
CA GLU A 143 21.14 14.23 0.58
C GLU A 143 20.53 15.62 0.38
N SER A 144 19.61 15.76 -0.58
CA SER A 144 18.89 17.01 -0.86
C SER A 144 18.00 17.48 0.29
N LEU A 145 17.78 16.65 1.31
CA LEU A 145 17.14 17.09 2.54
C LEU A 145 18.05 17.96 3.41
N GLY A 146 19.36 18.01 3.15
CA GLY A 146 20.29 18.89 3.87
C GLY A 146 20.34 18.60 5.38
N GLY A 147 20.25 17.32 5.76
CA GLY A 147 20.22 16.89 7.16
C GLY A 147 18.87 17.02 7.87
N ARG A 148 17.80 17.46 7.17
CA ARG A 148 16.44 17.46 7.75
C ARG A 148 15.96 16.02 7.95
N GLN A 149 15.45 15.73 9.14
CA GLN A 149 14.86 14.43 9.45
C GLN A 149 13.40 14.38 8.95
N ALA A 150 13.21 13.98 7.69
CA ALA A 150 11.89 13.76 7.13
C ALA A 150 11.35 12.39 7.57
N ILE A 151 10.15 12.38 8.13
CA ILE A 151 9.46 11.17 8.61
C ILE A 151 8.11 11.09 7.90
N VAL A 152 7.74 9.87 7.49
CA VAL A 152 6.36 9.55 7.11
C VAL A 152 5.69 8.75 8.22
N ASN A 153 4.40 8.98 8.41
CA ASN A 153 3.58 8.15 9.27
C ASN A 153 2.23 7.86 8.59
N CYS A 154 1.39 7.08 9.27
CA CYS A 154 0.06 6.72 8.76
C CYS A 154 -0.76 7.97 8.39
N THR A 155 -0.69 9.04 9.19
CA THR A 155 -1.42 10.30 8.95
C THR A 155 -0.98 10.99 7.66
N THR A 156 0.30 10.89 7.27
CA THR A 156 0.83 11.49 6.03
C THR A 156 0.00 11.12 4.81
N CYS A 157 -0.42 9.86 4.71
CA CYS A 157 -1.21 9.34 3.58
C CYS A 157 -2.70 9.23 3.90
N HIS A 158 -3.06 8.62 5.04
CA HIS A 158 -4.44 8.28 5.35
C HIS A 158 -5.30 9.48 5.75
N ARG A 159 -4.73 10.46 6.45
CA ARG A 159 -5.42 11.71 6.85
C ARG A 159 -6.81 11.48 7.48
N GLY A 160 -6.95 10.45 8.31
CA GLY A 160 -8.21 10.10 8.97
C GLY A 160 -9.18 9.30 8.09
N GLN A 161 -8.69 8.72 6.99
CA GLN A 161 -9.46 7.88 6.08
C GLN A 161 -8.75 6.54 5.89
N ILE A 162 -9.52 5.45 5.87
CA ILE A 162 -8.98 4.09 5.66
C ILE A 162 -8.28 3.98 4.31
N LYS A 163 -8.83 4.63 3.28
CA LYS A 163 -8.25 4.70 1.93
C LYS A 163 -7.64 6.08 1.71
N PRO A 164 -6.31 6.18 1.49
CA PRO A 164 -5.68 7.44 1.09
C PRO A 164 -6.29 7.98 -0.21
N ALA A 165 -6.51 9.29 -0.28
CA ALA A 165 -6.96 9.93 -1.50
C ALA A 165 -5.87 9.86 -2.58
N THR A 166 -6.25 9.54 -3.81
CA THR A 166 -5.34 9.53 -4.97
C THR A 166 -5.28 10.88 -5.68
N ASN A 167 -6.20 11.79 -5.34
CA ASN A 167 -6.24 13.16 -5.80
C ASN A 167 -6.67 14.10 -4.66
N LEU A 168 -6.32 15.38 -4.79
CA LEU A 168 -6.90 16.43 -3.97
C LEU A 168 -8.14 16.94 -4.70
N GLN A 169 -9.22 17.18 -3.97
CA GLN A 169 -10.39 17.86 -4.53
C GLN A 169 -9.94 19.26 -5.01
N PRO A 170 -10.35 19.69 -6.22
CA PRO A 170 -10.09 21.05 -6.66
C PRO A 170 -10.74 22.03 -5.68
N ASN A 171 -10.01 23.09 -5.34
CA ASN A 171 -10.49 24.18 -4.47
C ASN A 171 -11.61 24.98 -5.13
#